data_AF-A0A8S3DJU8-F1
#
_entry.id   AF-A0A8S3DJU8-F1
#
_cell.length_a   1.000
_cell.length_b   1.000
_cell.length_c   1.000
_cell.angle_alpha   90.00
_cell.angle_beta   90.00
_cell.angle_gamma   90.00
#
_symmetry.space_group_name_H-M   'P 1'
#
loop_
_entity.id
_entity.type
_entity.pdbx_description
1 polymer ?
#
loop_
_entity_poly.entity_id
_entity_poly.type
_entity_poly.pdbx_seq_one_letter_code
_entity_poly.pdbx_strand_id
1 'polypeptide(L)'
;RLHDNQFVCDCRLLWLAKYLKFYPFLAINSQCQDTTTLNAKDITLLADDESQCNRMDNDEIEYTCNVFVCPYPCTCFNGVVDCKDKDLIEIPRNIPDTTIELRLEKNRITEIPPKVFFHLKKLRRLDLSNNIVSTIYPDSFTGLKSLNSL
;
A
#
# COMPACT_ATOMS: atom_id res chain seq x y z
N ARG A 1 -9.43 -9.08 24.52
CA ARG A 1 -10.56 -8.21 24.12
C ARG A 1 -10.00 -7.15 23.20
N LEU A 2 -10.67 -6.86 22.09
CA LEU A 2 -10.14 -6.02 21.00
C LEU A 2 -11.00 -4.77 20.73
N HIS A 3 -11.97 -4.44 21.60
CA HIS A 3 -12.82 -3.25 21.47
C HIS A 3 -12.02 -1.93 21.48
N ASP A 4 -12.66 -0.85 21.02
CA ASP A 4 -12.13 0.53 20.98
C ASP A 4 -10.87 0.74 20.11
N ASN A 5 -10.66 -0.14 19.13
CA ASN A 5 -9.57 -0.02 18.17
C ASN A 5 -10.07 0.49 16.82
N GLN A 6 -9.22 1.24 16.12
CA GLN A 6 -9.53 1.82 14.81
C GLN A 6 -9.20 0.83 13.68
N PHE A 7 -9.96 -0.26 13.60
CA PHE A 7 -9.67 -1.31 12.62
C PHE A 7 -10.02 -0.87 11.20
N VAL A 8 -9.02 -0.76 10.34
CA VAL A 8 -9.24 -0.62 8.89
C VAL A 8 -9.61 -1.99 8.34
N CYS A 9 -10.87 -2.17 7.97
CA CYS A 9 -11.40 -3.48 7.58
C CYS A 9 -11.19 -3.76 6.11
N ASP A 10 -9.94 -4.04 5.77
CA ASP A 10 -9.55 -4.48 4.45
C ASP A 10 -9.05 -5.94 4.48
N CYS A 11 -8.62 -6.46 3.34
CA CYS A 11 -8.01 -7.77 3.15
C CYS A 11 -6.91 -8.14 4.17
N ARG A 12 -6.16 -7.17 4.70
CA ARG A 12 -5.09 -7.40 5.68
C ARG A 12 -5.66 -7.77 7.03
N LEU A 13 -6.91 -7.42 7.30
CA LEU A 13 -7.64 -7.76 8.52
C LEU A 13 -8.45 -9.06 8.37
N LEU A 14 -8.50 -9.66 7.17
CA LEU A 14 -9.30 -10.86 6.93
C LEU A 14 -8.83 -12.06 7.78
N TRP A 15 -7.53 -12.18 8.08
CA TRP A 15 -7.04 -13.21 8.99
C TRP A 15 -7.63 -13.05 10.40
N LEU A 16 -7.73 -11.81 10.89
CA LEU A 16 -8.26 -11.51 12.21
C LEU A 16 -9.77 -11.77 12.22
N ALA A 17 -10.48 -11.38 11.17
CA ALA A 17 -11.88 -11.74 10.97
C ALA A 17 -12.09 -13.26 11.03
N LYS A 18 -11.30 -14.04 10.29
CA LYS A 18 -11.34 -15.52 10.30
C LYS A 18 -11.02 -16.10 11.69
N TYR A 19 -10.01 -15.57 12.37
CA TYR A 19 -9.63 -16.00 13.72
C TYR A 19 -10.74 -15.73 14.75
N LEU A 20 -11.33 -14.52 14.71
CA LEU A 20 -12.34 -14.09 15.66
C LEU A 20 -13.68 -14.85 15.53
N LYS A 21 -13.97 -15.44 14.36
CA LYS A 21 -15.10 -16.39 14.21
C LYS A 21 -15.00 -17.58 15.17
N PHE A 22 -13.78 -18.07 15.46
CA PHE A 22 -13.55 -19.20 16.37
C PHE A 22 -13.37 -18.78 17.84
N TYR A 23 -13.14 -17.49 18.10
CA TYR A 23 -12.93 -16.94 19.44
C TYR A 23 -13.83 -15.71 19.70
N PRO A 24 -15.17 -15.86 19.67
CA PRO A 24 -16.11 -14.74 19.69
C PRO A 24 -16.01 -13.86 20.96
N PHE A 25 -15.53 -14.42 22.07
CA PHE A 25 -15.30 -13.65 23.30
C PHE A 25 -14.21 -12.56 23.16
N LEU A 26 -13.29 -12.72 22.20
CA LEU A 26 -12.27 -11.72 21.88
C LEU A 26 -12.81 -10.62 20.96
N ALA A 27 -13.85 -10.92 20.19
CA ALA A 27 -14.42 -10.10 19.13
C ALA A 27 -15.46 -9.08 19.63
N ILE A 28 -15.91 -9.19 20.88
CA ILE A 28 -16.95 -8.31 21.46
C ILE A 28 -16.62 -6.83 21.20
N ASN A 29 -17.54 -6.13 20.54
CA ASN A 29 -17.43 -4.71 20.17
C ASN A 29 -16.20 -4.36 19.30
N SER A 30 -15.69 -5.33 18.52
CA SER A 30 -14.62 -5.09 17.56
C SER A 30 -15.23 -4.77 16.19
N GLN A 31 -15.25 -3.49 15.83
CA GLN A 31 -15.87 -2.98 14.62
C GLN A 31 -14.84 -2.30 13.72
N CYS A 32 -15.17 -2.23 12.44
CA CYS A 32 -14.44 -1.47 11.44
C CYS A 32 -14.57 0.03 11.68
N GLN A 33 -13.46 0.75 11.53
CA GLN A 33 -13.39 2.20 11.62
C GLN A 33 -12.57 2.71 10.45
N ASP A 34 -13.22 2.78 9.29
CA ASP A 34 -12.64 3.25 8.03
C ASP A 34 -13.63 4.18 7.30
N THR A 35 -13.16 4.84 6.23
CA THR A 35 -13.99 5.77 5.44
C THR A 35 -14.76 5.07 4.32
N THR A 36 -14.89 3.74 4.36
CA THR A 36 -15.49 2.93 3.29
C THR A 36 -16.88 2.42 3.69
N THR A 37 -17.48 1.60 2.82
CA THR A 37 -18.78 0.95 3.09
C THR A 37 -18.73 -0.06 4.24
N LEU A 38 -17.55 -0.38 4.76
CA LEU A 38 -17.37 -1.33 5.86
C LEU A 38 -17.35 -0.66 7.24
N ASN A 39 -17.43 0.68 7.33
CA ASN A 39 -17.45 1.39 8.61
C ASN A 39 -18.54 0.87 9.56
N ALA A 40 -18.20 0.76 10.85
CA ALA A 40 -19.02 0.21 11.93
C ALA A 40 -19.48 -1.25 11.75
N LYS A 41 -18.98 -1.96 10.74
CA LYS A 41 -19.28 -3.38 10.54
C LYS A 41 -18.54 -4.24 11.57
N ASP A 42 -19.20 -5.29 12.05
CA ASP A 42 -18.55 -6.30 12.90
C ASP A 42 -17.48 -7.05 12.09
N ILE A 43 -16.27 -7.13 12.65
CA ILE A 43 -15.12 -7.75 12.01
C ILE A 43 -15.38 -9.25 11.73
N THR A 44 -16.17 -9.93 12.55
CA THR A 44 -16.52 -11.35 12.33
C THR A 44 -17.47 -11.57 11.15
N LEU A 45 -18.18 -10.51 10.72
CA LEU A 45 -19.15 -10.52 9.63
C LEU A 45 -18.56 -10.01 8.30
N LEU A 46 -17.25 -9.79 8.24
CA LEU A 46 -16.58 -9.53 6.97
C LEU A 46 -16.77 -10.74 6.05
N ALA A 47 -17.18 -10.46 4.80
CA ALA A 47 -17.43 -11.50 3.82
C ALA A 47 -16.11 -12.23 3.54
N ASP A 48 -16.15 -13.56 3.46
CA ASP A 48 -15.00 -14.39 3.05
C ASP A 48 -14.73 -14.25 1.54
N ASP A 49 -15.11 -13.12 0.93
CA ASP A 49 -14.92 -12.88 -0.48
C ASP A 49 -13.45 -12.58 -0.75
N GLU A 50 -12.68 -13.66 -0.93
CA GLU A 50 -11.26 -13.65 -1.28
C GLU A 50 -10.99 -12.96 -2.62
N SER A 51 -12.01 -12.60 -3.40
CA SER A 51 -11.84 -11.84 -4.65
C SER A 51 -11.28 -10.42 -4.44
N GLN A 52 -11.34 -9.88 -3.23
CA GLN A 52 -10.68 -8.62 -2.86
C GLN A 52 -9.20 -8.80 -2.46
N CYS A 53 -8.75 -10.04 -2.24
CA CYS A 53 -7.43 -10.37 -1.69
C CYS A 53 -6.68 -11.29 -2.67
N ASN A 54 -5.74 -10.75 -3.46
CA ASN A 54 -4.92 -11.62 -4.30
C ASN A 54 -3.94 -12.40 -3.42
N ARG A 55 -4.17 -13.70 -3.26
CA ARG A 55 -3.22 -14.64 -2.66
C ARG A 55 -2.19 -15.02 -3.73
N MET A 56 -0.99 -14.43 -3.67
CA MET A 56 0.13 -14.89 -4.48
C MET A 56 0.85 -16.02 -3.73
N ASP A 57 0.69 -17.26 -4.18
CA ASP A 57 1.43 -18.42 -3.67
C ASP A 57 2.92 -18.29 -4.05
N ASN A 58 3.75 -17.77 -3.14
CA ASN A 58 5.21 -17.93 -3.09
C ASN A 58 5.73 -17.44 -1.73
N ASP A 59 5.61 -18.24 -0.66
CA ASP A 59 6.29 -18.20 0.66
C ASP A 59 6.59 -16.87 1.40
N GLU A 60 6.14 -15.71 0.91
CA GLU A 60 6.14 -14.41 1.57
C GLU A 60 4.72 -13.84 1.43
N ILE A 61 3.92 -13.95 2.49
CA ILE A 61 2.50 -13.58 2.49
C ILE A 61 2.38 -12.05 2.45
N GLU A 62 2.22 -11.47 1.26
CA GLU A 62 1.80 -10.07 1.08
C GLU A 62 0.27 -10.03 0.98
N TYR A 63 -0.40 -9.55 2.02
CA TYR A 63 -1.85 -9.33 2.02
C TYR A 63 -2.19 -8.12 1.14
N THR A 64 -2.22 -8.29 -0.18
CA THR A 64 -2.61 -7.21 -1.10
C THR A 64 -4.12 -7.23 -1.32
N CYS A 65 -4.77 -6.14 -0.94
CA CYS A 65 -6.11 -5.81 -1.42
C CYS A 65 -5.92 -5.38 -2.86
N ASN A 66 -6.54 -6.05 -3.81
CA ASN A 66 -6.49 -5.61 -5.19
C ASN A 66 -7.46 -4.43 -5.41
N VAL A 67 -7.36 -3.42 -4.54
CA VAL A 67 -7.99 -2.12 -4.72
C VAL A 67 -6.91 -1.26 -5.38
N PHE A 68 -7.02 -1.09 -6.68
CA PHE A 68 -6.26 -0.08 -7.41
C PHE A 68 -6.59 1.29 -6.83
N VAL A 69 -5.79 1.76 -5.87
CA VAL A 69 -5.92 3.08 -5.27
C VAL A 69 -4.68 3.88 -5.68
N CYS A 70 -4.90 4.93 -6.46
CA CYS A 70 -3.83 5.88 -6.73
C CYS A 70 -3.40 6.53 -5.40
N PRO A 71 -2.10 6.63 -5.09
CA PRO A 71 -1.66 7.30 -3.88
C PRO A 71 -2.20 8.73 -3.84
N TYR A 72 -2.85 9.14 -2.75
CA TYR A 72 -3.15 10.55 -2.54
C TYR A 72 -1.85 11.31 -2.20
N PRO A 73 -1.58 12.50 -2.74
CA PRO A 73 -2.38 13.35 -3.63
C PRO A 73 -1.98 13.24 -5.13
N CYS A 74 -1.53 12.06 -5.56
CA CYS A 74 -1.09 11.79 -6.91
C CYS A 74 -2.25 11.49 -7.86
N THR A 75 -1.95 11.51 -9.17
CA THR A 75 -2.87 11.07 -10.22
C THR A 75 -2.29 9.87 -10.98
N CYS A 76 -3.13 8.91 -11.33
CA CYS A 76 -2.68 7.66 -11.95
C CYS A 76 -3.42 7.44 -13.26
N PHE A 77 -2.68 7.27 -14.36
CA PHE A 77 -3.25 7.05 -15.68
C PHE A 77 -2.30 6.24 -16.56
N ASN A 78 -2.79 5.16 -17.18
CA ASN A 78 -2.04 4.31 -18.13
C ASN A 78 -0.64 3.89 -17.63
N GLY A 79 -0.54 3.45 -16.36
CA GLY A 79 0.73 3.02 -15.77
C GLY A 79 1.67 4.17 -15.39
N VAL A 80 1.25 5.43 -15.53
CA VAL A 80 1.96 6.60 -15.00
C VAL A 80 1.37 6.96 -13.64
N VAL A 81 2.22 7.13 -12.64
CA VAL A 81 1.87 7.67 -11.33
C VAL A 81 2.53 9.05 -11.22
N ASP A 82 1.71 10.08 -11.31
CA ASP A 82 2.14 11.47 -11.30
C ASP A 82 1.92 12.10 -9.92
N CYS A 83 3.01 12.23 -9.18
CA CYS A 83 3.11 12.82 -7.85
C CYS A 83 3.93 14.12 -7.87
N LYS A 84 4.09 14.76 -9.03
CA LYS A 84 4.87 15.98 -9.17
C LYS A 84 4.26 17.16 -8.39
N ASP A 85 5.11 17.94 -7.73
CA ASP A 85 4.72 19.21 -7.10
C ASP A 85 3.53 19.05 -6.14
N LYS A 86 3.66 18.04 -5.27
CA LYS A 86 2.64 17.61 -4.31
C LYS A 86 3.05 17.81 -2.87
N ASP A 87 4.10 18.61 -2.63
CA ASP A 87 4.60 18.91 -1.30
C ASP A 87 5.05 17.67 -0.50
N LEU A 88 5.31 16.55 -1.18
CA LEU A 88 5.62 15.26 -0.55
C LEU A 88 6.95 15.33 0.19
N ILE A 89 6.98 14.79 1.40
CA ILE A 89 8.20 14.65 2.21
C ILE A 89 8.74 13.22 2.25
N GLU A 90 7.92 12.25 1.81
CA GLU A 90 8.26 10.83 1.72
C GLU A 90 7.70 10.21 0.44
N ILE A 91 8.22 9.05 0.05
CA ILE A 91 7.71 8.27 -1.08
C ILE A 91 6.36 7.63 -0.67
N PRO A 92 5.29 7.74 -1.49
CA PRO A 92 3.99 7.15 -1.15
C PRO A 92 4.03 5.61 -1.08
N ARG A 93 3.36 5.02 -0.08
CA ARG A 93 3.44 3.57 0.21
C ARG A 93 2.58 2.69 -0.70
N ASN A 94 1.61 3.26 -1.42
CA ASN A 94 0.60 2.52 -2.20
C ASN A 94 0.76 2.69 -3.71
N ILE A 95 2.01 2.75 -4.21
CA ILE A 95 2.27 2.87 -5.66
C ILE A 95 1.88 1.54 -6.34
N PRO A 96 1.01 1.54 -7.37
CA PRO A 96 0.60 0.30 -8.05
C PRO A 96 1.78 -0.47 -8.65
N ASP A 97 1.78 -1.80 -8.54
CA ASP A 97 2.80 -2.68 -9.13
C ASP A 97 2.84 -2.64 -10.68
N THR A 98 1.73 -2.20 -11.29
CA THR A 98 1.58 -1.94 -12.73
C THR A 98 2.25 -0.64 -13.18
N THR A 99 2.82 0.15 -12.27
CA THR A 99 3.49 1.43 -12.60
C THR A 99 4.68 1.20 -13.53
N ILE A 100 4.68 1.94 -14.63
CA ILE A 100 5.72 1.99 -15.67
C ILE A 100 6.55 3.26 -15.51
N GLU A 101 5.93 4.36 -15.09
CA GLU A 101 6.57 5.66 -14.88
C GLU A 101 6.10 6.26 -13.55
N LEU A 102 7.05 6.61 -12.67
CA LEU A 102 6.82 7.24 -11.38
C LEU A 102 7.47 8.62 -11.37
N ARG A 103 6.66 9.66 -11.24
CA ARG A 103 7.07 11.06 -11.21
C ARG A 103 6.95 11.61 -9.81
N LEU A 104 8.07 11.85 -9.16
CA LEU A 104 8.18 12.41 -7.81
C LEU A 104 8.94 13.74 -7.82
N GLU A 105 9.14 14.35 -9.00
CA GLU A 105 9.92 15.57 -9.10
C GLU A 105 9.23 16.79 -8.47
N LYS A 106 10.05 17.77 -8.05
CA LYS A 106 9.60 19.00 -7.37
C LYS A 106 8.84 18.73 -6.07
N ASN A 107 9.36 17.81 -5.26
CA ASN A 107 8.85 17.56 -3.92
C ASN A 107 9.93 17.89 -2.88
N ARG A 108 9.69 17.51 -1.62
CA ARG A 108 10.61 17.72 -0.48
C ARG A 108 11.04 16.40 0.13
N ILE A 109 11.19 15.35 -0.67
CA ILE A 109 11.60 14.03 -0.20
C ILE A 109 13.04 14.12 0.31
N THR A 110 13.26 13.69 1.56
CA THR A 110 14.56 13.75 2.24
C THR A 110 15.30 12.42 2.25
N GLU A 111 14.56 11.31 2.19
CA GLU A 111 15.14 9.97 2.25
C GLU A 111 14.49 9.00 1.25
N ILE A 112 15.29 8.04 0.78
CA ILE A 112 14.81 6.89 0.01
C ILE A 112 15.03 5.64 0.86
N PRO A 113 13.97 5.10 1.50
CA PRO A 113 14.09 3.96 2.41
C PRO A 113 14.50 2.65 1.71
N PRO A 114 15.03 1.66 2.45
CA PRO A 114 15.32 0.34 1.92
C PRO A 114 14.08 -0.31 1.29
N LYS A 115 14.24 -0.97 0.15
CA LYS A 115 13.20 -1.77 -0.53
C LYS A 115 11.89 -1.02 -0.87
N VAL A 116 11.88 0.32 -0.85
CA VAL A 116 10.67 1.13 -1.08
C VAL A 116 10.06 0.92 -2.47
N PHE A 117 10.86 0.50 -3.45
CA PHE A 117 10.40 0.22 -4.82
C PHE A 117 10.39 -1.28 -5.17
N PHE A 118 10.50 -2.17 -4.18
CA PHE A 118 10.75 -3.60 -4.41
C PHE A 118 9.68 -4.30 -5.25
N HIS A 119 8.41 -3.91 -5.09
CA HIS A 119 7.28 -4.47 -5.82
C HIS A 119 7.12 -3.90 -7.24
N LEU A 120 7.77 -2.78 -7.57
CA LEU A 120 7.62 -2.07 -8.85
C LEU A 120 8.45 -2.69 -9.99
N LYS A 121 8.25 -3.99 -10.23
CA LYS A 121 9.02 -4.80 -11.19
C LYS A 121 8.90 -4.30 -12.64
N LYS A 122 7.81 -3.60 -12.97
CA LYS A 122 7.50 -3.04 -14.30
C LYS A 122 7.98 -1.59 -14.48
N LEU A 123 8.49 -0.94 -13.44
CA LEU A 123 8.92 0.45 -13.51
C LEU A 123 10.09 0.60 -14.47
N ARG A 124 9.95 1.51 -15.44
CA ARG A 124 10.96 1.82 -16.46
C ARG A 124 11.56 3.20 -16.27
N ARG A 125 10.80 4.12 -15.66
CA ARG A 125 11.23 5.48 -15.38
C ARG A 125 10.85 5.88 -13.96
N LEU A 126 11.84 6.36 -13.20
CA LEU A 126 11.67 7.00 -11.91
C LEU A 126 12.23 8.41 -12.03
N ASP A 127 11.47 9.44 -11.67
CA ASP A 127 11.97 10.82 -11.62
C ASP A 127 11.91 11.33 -10.19
N LEU A 128 13.08 11.56 -9.60
CA LEU A 128 13.25 12.11 -8.24
C LEU A 128 13.87 13.52 -8.27
N SER A 129 13.95 14.15 -9.45
CA SER A 129 14.62 15.44 -9.62
C SER A 129 13.98 16.56 -8.80
N ASN A 130 14.76 17.56 -8.39
CA ASN A 130 14.26 18.69 -7.59
C ASN A 130 13.59 18.25 -6.26
N ASN A 131 14.16 17.24 -5.60
CA ASN A 131 13.91 16.92 -4.20
C ASN A 131 15.10 17.37 -3.32
N ILE A 132 15.05 17.07 -2.02
CA ILE A 132 16.10 17.40 -1.03
C ILE A 132 16.67 16.13 -0.39
N VAL A 133 16.86 15.09 -1.19
CA VAL A 133 17.28 13.77 -0.71
C VAL A 133 18.70 13.86 -0.13
N SER A 134 18.82 13.63 1.18
CA SER A 134 20.09 13.57 1.91
C SER A 134 20.56 12.14 2.18
N THR A 135 19.66 11.16 2.10
CA THR A 135 19.95 9.77 2.48
C THR A 135 19.31 8.79 1.52
N ILE A 136 20.11 7.85 1.03
CA ILE A 136 19.68 6.74 0.17
C ILE A 136 20.27 5.46 0.76
N TYR A 137 19.43 4.49 1.09
CA TYR A 137 19.90 3.22 1.65
C TYR A 137 20.39 2.28 0.52
N PRO A 138 21.36 1.38 0.77
CA PRO A 138 21.93 0.50 -0.27
C PRO A 138 20.89 -0.34 -1.03
N ASP A 139 19.81 -0.73 -0.34
CA ASP A 139 18.79 -1.64 -0.86
C ASP A 139 17.55 -0.90 -1.41
N SER A 140 17.63 0.42 -1.56
CA SER A 140 16.48 1.27 -1.92
C SER A 140 15.87 0.94 -3.28
N PHE A 141 16.73 0.60 -4.25
CA PHE A 141 16.35 0.33 -5.64
C PHE A 141 16.29 -1.17 -5.96
N THR A 142 16.45 -2.05 -4.97
CA THR A 142 16.30 -3.49 -5.15
C THR A 142 14.88 -3.80 -5.66
N GLY A 143 14.76 -4.68 -6.66
CA GLY A 143 13.47 -5.08 -7.26
C GLY A 143 13.10 -4.38 -8.56
N LEU A 144 13.74 -3.25 -8.88
CA LEU A 144 13.54 -2.46 -10.11
C LEU A 144 14.17 -3.10 -11.36
N LYS A 145 13.69 -4.30 -11.75
CA LYS A 145 14.28 -5.12 -12.83
C LYS A 145 14.14 -4.52 -14.24
N SER A 146 13.21 -3.60 -14.45
CA SER A 146 12.90 -3.02 -15.77
C SER A 146 13.33 -1.55 -15.92
N LEU A 147 14.06 -1.01 -14.93
CA LEU A 147 14.39 0.41 -14.87
C LEU A 147 15.42 0.79 -15.94
N ASN A 148 15.07 1.78 -16.76
CA ASN A 148 15.92 2.28 -17.84
C ASN A 148 16.31 3.75 -17.65
N SER A 149 15.58 4.49 -16.80
CA SER A 149 15.81 5.91 -16.52
C SER A 149 15.55 6.20 -15.05
N LEU A 150 16.47 6.93 -14.42
CA LEU A 150 16.43 7.41 -13.04
C LEU A 150 16.76 8.91 -13.01
#